data_AF-A0A0K9XJI1-F1
#
_entry.id   AF-A0A0K9XJI1-F1
#
_cell.length_a   1.000
_cell.length_b   1.000
_cell.length_c   1.000
_cell.angle_alpha   90.00
_cell.angle_beta   90.00
_cell.angle_gamma   90.00
#
_symmetry.space_group_name_H-M   'P 1'
#
loop_
_entity.id
_entity.type
_entity.pdbx_description
1 polymer ?
#
loop_
_entity_poly.entity_id
_entity_poly.type
_entity_poly.pdbx_seq_one_letter_code
_entity_poly.pdbx_strand_id
1 'polypeptide(L)'
;MSDDEVLALFGARIEQSLGRTLTDLQQHTATTPHPEAGLAEIVEAYARLSELQQTLDGHHDVLLERLGAAEDGPGEADGWQLLEAAGAVTEAMATRDAQATALLRLVDRHASLPMAGPVAAQARRAAVAISHSPNYPLATVPVPAASTTPPTVTRTEAPTRRR
;
A
#
# COMPACT_ATOMS: atom_id res chain seq x y z
N MET A 1 -16.60 -3.06 0.63
CA MET A 1 -15.92 -4.04 -0.23
C MET A 1 -15.54 -5.20 0.64
N SER A 2 -15.80 -6.44 0.22
CA SER A 2 -15.30 -7.63 0.92
C SER A 2 -13.83 -7.88 0.58
N ASP A 3 -13.12 -8.60 1.44
CA ASP A 3 -11.68 -8.84 1.28
C ASP A 3 -11.32 -9.65 0.03
N ASP A 4 -12.20 -10.57 -0.40
CA ASP A 4 -12.11 -11.25 -1.69
C ASP A 4 -12.14 -10.29 -2.89
N GLU A 5 -12.83 -9.15 -2.77
CA GLU A 5 -12.87 -8.15 -3.84
C GLU A 5 -11.52 -7.44 -4.01
N VAL A 6 -10.71 -7.32 -2.95
CA VAL A 6 -9.37 -6.71 -3.04
C VAL A 6 -8.45 -7.60 -3.86
N LEU A 7 -8.37 -8.89 -3.52
CA LEU A 7 -7.55 -9.85 -4.27
C LEU A 7 -8.04 -10.00 -5.72
N ALA A 8 -9.36 -10.06 -5.93
CA ALA A 8 -9.95 -10.10 -7.27
C ALA A 8 -9.61 -8.86 -8.10
N LEU A 9 -9.61 -7.67 -7.50
CA LEU A 9 -9.25 -6.42 -8.18
C LEU A 9 -7.77 -6.43 -8.61
N PHE A 10 -6.89 -6.97 -7.75
CA PHE A 10 -5.48 -7.14 -8.11
C PHE A 10 -5.28 -8.18 -9.23
N GLY A 11 -5.99 -9.31 -9.19
CA GLY A 11 -5.99 -10.30 -10.26
C GLY A 11 -6.43 -9.68 -11.60
N ALA A 12 -7.54 -8.94 -11.60
CA ALA A 12 -8.05 -8.24 -12.78
C ALA A 12 -7.08 -7.16 -13.29
N ARG A 13 -6.41 -6.43 -12.38
CA ARG A 13 -5.44 -5.39 -12.75
C ARG A 13 -4.17 -5.98 -13.38
N ILE A 14 -3.70 -7.12 -12.88
CA ILE A 14 -2.58 -7.88 -13.45
C ILE A 14 -2.94 -8.33 -14.87
N GLU A 15 -4.13 -8.92 -15.04
CA GLU A 15 -4.62 -9.36 -16.35
C GLU A 15 -4.76 -8.20 -17.34
N GLN A 16 -5.34 -7.08 -16.92
CA GLN A 16 -5.46 -5.88 -17.75
C GLN A 16 -4.10 -5.33 -18.18
N SER A 17 -3.11 -5.38 -17.30
CA SER A 17 -1.80 -4.76 -17.51
C SER A 17 -0.85 -5.64 -18.33
N LEU A 18 -0.89 -6.95 -18.11
CA LEU A 18 0.05 -7.92 -18.70
C LEU A 18 -0.57 -8.77 -19.81
N GLY A 19 -1.91 -8.74 -19.97
CA GLY A 19 -2.63 -9.55 -20.95
C GLY A 19 -2.64 -11.05 -20.65
N ARG A 20 -2.35 -11.45 -19.41
CA ARG A 20 -2.33 -12.84 -18.94
C ARG A 20 -2.98 -12.92 -17.56
N THR A 21 -3.73 -13.98 -17.31
CA THR A 21 -4.32 -14.19 -15.99
C THR A 21 -3.22 -14.47 -14.95
N LEU A 22 -3.51 -14.24 -13.67
CA LEU A 22 -2.59 -14.59 -12.59
C LEU A 22 -2.28 -16.10 -12.59
N THR A 23 -3.28 -16.94 -12.86
CA THR A 23 -3.12 -18.40 -12.95
C THR A 23 -2.16 -18.78 -14.08
N ASP A 24 -2.25 -18.12 -15.24
CA ASP A 24 -1.31 -18.35 -16.34
C ASP A 24 0.11 -17.93 -15.97
N LEU A 25 0.27 -16.81 -15.23
CA LEU A 25 1.58 -16.36 -14.76
C LEU A 25 2.18 -17.33 -13.74
N GLN A 26 1.39 -17.82 -12.79
CA GLN A 26 1.81 -18.85 -11.84
C GLN A 26 2.25 -20.12 -12.55
N GLN A 27 1.43 -20.61 -13.48
CA GLN A 27 1.73 -21.81 -14.26
C GLN A 27 2.98 -21.62 -15.12
N HIS A 28 3.12 -20.46 -15.76
CA HIS A 28 4.30 -20.13 -16.56
C HIS A 28 5.57 -20.08 -15.71
N THR A 29 5.49 -19.48 -14.51
CA THR A 29 6.63 -19.38 -13.58
C THR A 29 7.03 -20.75 -13.04
N ALA A 30 6.06 -21.63 -12.75
CA ALA A 30 6.31 -22.98 -12.25
C ALA A 30 6.88 -23.93 -13.31
N THR A 31 6.52 -23.75 -14.58
CA THR A 31 6.91 -24.65 -15.69
C THR A 31 8.13 -24.18 -16.46
N THR A 32 8.52 -22.92 -16.32
CA THR A 32 9.68 -22.34 -17.01
C THR A 32 10.92 -22.41 -16.11
N PRO A 33 12.03 -23.04 -16.52
CA PRO A 33 13.24 -23.16 -15.69
C PRO A 33 13.91 -21.83 -15.35
N HIS A 34 13.72 -20.81 -16.19
CA HIS A 34 14.23 -19.45 -16.02
C HIS A 34 13.14 -18.46 -16.40
N PRO A 35 12.11 -18.27 -15.56
CA PRO A 35 11.05 -17.33 -15.85
C PRO A 35 11.61 -15.91 -15.87
N GLU A 36 10.99 -15.01 -16.62
CA GLU A 36 11.34 -13.59 -16.58
C GLU A 36 11.28 -13.11 -15.13
N ALA A 37 12.41 -12.60 -14.60
CA ALA A 37 12.56 -12.31 -13.18
C ALA A 37 11.40 -11.46 -12.63
N GLY A 38 10.96 -10.46 -13.40
CA GLY A 38 9.87 -9.59 -12.98
C GLY A 38 8.48 -10.23 -13.01
N LEU A 39 8.23 -11.25 -13.83
CA LEU A 39 6.96 -12.01 -13.77
C LEU A 39 6.92 -12.89 -12.52
N ALA A 40 8.05 -13.50 -12.17
CA ALA A 40 8.18 -14.25 -10.92
C ALA A 40 8.02 -13.34 -9.69
N GLU A 41 8.60 -12.14 -9.72
CA GLU A 41 8.43 -11.13 -8.66
C GLU A 41 6.96 -10.72 -8.49
N ILE A 42 6.19 -10.56 -9.58
CA ILE A 42 4.75 -10.23 -9.50
C ILE A 42 3.95 -11.36 -8.85
N VAL A 43 4.24 -12.61 -9.23
CA VAL A 43 3.58 -13.78 -8.64
C VAL A 43 3.90 -13.91 -7.16
N GLU A 44 5.16 -13.74 -6.75
CA GLU A 44 5.56 -13.77 -5.33
C GLU A 44 4.92 -12.62 -4.55
N ALA A 45 4.93 -11.41 -5.10
CA ALA A 45 4.36 -10.24 -4.44
C ALA A 45 2.84 -10.38 -4.24
N TYR A 46 2.13 -10.98 -5.20
CA TYR A 46 0.71 -11.32 -5.05
C TYR A 46 0.48 -12.40 -3.99
N ALA A 47 1.30 -13.46 -3.97
CA ALA A 47 1.20 -14.50 -2.95
C ALA A 47 1.38 -13.91 -1.54
N ARG A 48 2.39 -13.05 -1.34
CA ARG A 48 2.60 -12.34 -0.07
C ARG A 48 1.44 -11.42 0.30
N LEU A 49 0.81 -10.75 -0.68
CA LEU A 49 -0.39 -9.95 -0.41
C LEU A 49 -1.56 -10.83 0.09
N SER A 50 -1.73 -12.02 -0.49
CA SER A 50 -2.73 -12.98 -0.05
C SER A 50 -2.48 -13.49 1.38
N GLU A 51 -1.22 -13.77 1.74
CA GLU A 51 -0.85 -14.17 3.11
C GLU A 51 -1.11 -13.05 4.13
N LEU A 52 -0.80 -11.80 3.77
CA LEU A 52 -1.06 -10.64 4.63
C LEU A 52 -2.57 -10.41 4.81
N GLN A 53 -3.39 -10.64 3.79
CA GLN A 53 -4.84 -10.59 3.92
C GLN A 53 -5.34 -11.65 4.90
N GLN A 54 -4.89 -12.91 4.78
CA GLN A 54 -5.25 -13.97 5.73
C GLN A 54 -4.84 -13.65 7.17
N THR A 55 -3.67 -13.02 7.34
CA THR A 55 -3.19 -12.57 8.66
C THR A 55 -4.08 -11.48 9.24
N LEU A 56 -4.47 -10.51 8.41
CA LEU A 56 -5.41 -9.45 8.80
C LEU A 56 -6.77 -10.04 9.21
N ASP A 57 -7.29 -11.00 8.45
CA ASP A 57 -8.56 -11.67 8.75
C ASP A 57 -8.49 -12.35 10.12
N GLY A 58 -7.40 -13.08 10.40
CA GLY A 58 -7.17 -13.71 11.69
C GLY A 58 -7.09 -12.70 12.86
N HIS A 59 -6.47 -11.53 12.65
CA HIS A 59 -6.47 -10.48 13.67
C HIS A 59 -7.85 -9.86 13.88
N HIS A 60 -8.65 -9.73 12.82
CA HIS A 60 -10.01 -9.21 12.91
C HIS A 60 -10.92 -10.17 13.68
N ASP A 61 -10.82 -11.48 13.43
CA ASP A 61 -11.56 -12.51 14.17
C ASP A 61 -11.25 -12.44 15.68
N VAL A 62 -9.97 -12.32 16.05
CA VAL A 62 -9.56 -12.16 17.45
C VAL A 62 -10.11 -10.88 18.07
N LEU A 63 -10.14 -9.77 17.31
CA LEU A 63 -10.72 -8.52 17.78
C LEU A 63 -12.22 -8.65 18.04
N LEU A 64 -12.96 -9.30 17.12
CA LEU A 64 -14.40 -9.53 17.25
C LEU A 64 -14.73 -10.46 18.43
N GLU A 65 -13.95 -11.53 18.62
CA GLU A 65 -14.08 -12.42 19.77
C GLU A 65 -13.92 -11.65 21.10
N ARG A 66 -12.88 -10.82 21.18
CA ARG A 66 -12.61 -10.00 22.38
C ARG A 66 -13.67 -8.94 22.62
N LEU A 67 -14.19 -8.33 21.55
CA LEU A 67 -15.28 -7.36 21.66
C LEU A 67 -16.55 -8.03 22.21
N GLY A 68 -16.90 -9.22 21.69
CA GLY A 68 -18.03 -9.99 22.20
C GLY A 68 -17.87 -10.38 23.67
N ALA A 69 -16.68 -10.83 24.08
CA ALA A 69 -16.41 -11.16 25.48
C ALA A 69 -16.48 -9.93 26.42
N ALA A 70 -16.12 -8.75 25.94
CA ALA A 70 -16.21 -7.52 26.73
C ALA A 70 -17.66 -7.06 26.98
N GLU A 71 -18.60 -7.43 26.10
CA GLU A 71 -20.04 -7.12 26.27
C GLU A 71 -20.66 -7.87 27.46
N ASP A 72 -20.10 -9.01 27.86
CA ASP A 72 -20.56 -9.82 29.01
C ASP A 72 -20.14 -9.26 30.38
N GLY A 73 -19.32 -8.19 30.40
CA GLY A 73 -18.94 -7.45 31.60
C GLY A 73 -17.42 -7.21 31.69
N PRO A 74 -16.92 -5.98 31.52
CA PRO A 74 -15.49 -5.74 31.37
C PRO A 74 -14.75 -5.76 32.70
N GLY A 75 -13.76 -6.64 32.83
CA GLY A 75 -12.63 -6.46 33.74
C GLY A 75 -11.59 -5.51 33.15
N GLU A 76 -10.78 -4.86 34.00
CA GLU A 76 -9.73 -3.93 33.57
C GLU A 76 -8.67 -4.59 32.66
N ALA A 77 -8.46 -5.90 32.82
CA ALA A 77 -7.59 -6.71 31.95
C ALA A 77 -8.14 -6.86 30.51
N ASP A 78 -9.46 -6.73 30.31
CA ASP A 78 -10.11 -6.92 29.02
C ASP A 78 -9.94 -5.68 28.13
N GLY A 79 -9.88 -4.49 28.72
CA GLY A 79 -9.63 -3.24 28.01
C GLY A 79 -8.24 -3.17 27.37
N TRP A 80 -7.20 -3.61 28.10
CA TRP A 80 -5.83 -3.68 27.55
C TRP A 80 -5.73 -4.68 26.41
N GLN A 81 -6.33 -5.87 26.58
CA GLN A 81 -6.36 -6.91 25.56
C GLN A 81 -7.11 -6.47 24.30
N LEU A 82 -8.21 -5.73 24.44
CA LEU A 82 -8.94 -5.18 23.31
C LEU A 82 -8.09 -4.14 22.55
N LEU A 83 -7.37 -3.28 23.29
CA LEU A 83 -6.47 -2.30 22.70
C LEU A 83 -5.31 -2.95 21.94
N GLU A 84 -4.70 -4.00 22.50
CA GLU A 84 -3.65 -4.77 21.81
C GLU A 84 -4.18 -5.42 20.52
N ALA A 85 -5.37 -6.02 20.55
CA ALA A 85 -5.97 -6.63 19.36
C ALA A 85 -6.26 -5.59 18.27
N ALA A 86 -6.80 -4.42 18.65
CA ALA A 86 -7.01 -3.32 17.70
C ALA A 86 -5.69 -2.78 17.11
N GLY A 87 -4.63 -2.74 17.92
CA GLY A 87 -3.28 -2.41 17.47
C GLY A 87 -2.76 -3.40 16.42
N ALA A 88 -2.91 -4.70 16.67
CA ALA A 88 -2.50 -5.76 15.73
C ALA A 88 -3.23 -5.68 14.39
N VAL A 89 -4.56 -5.42 14.39
CA VAL A 89 -5.33 -5.19 13.16
C VAL A 89 -4.78 -3.98 12.40
N THR A 90 -4.50 -2.87 13.09
CA THR A 90 -3.97 -1.65 12.47
C THR A 90 -2.60 -1.89 11.81
N GLU A 91 -1.71 -2.61 12.48
CA GLU A 91 -0.39 -2.95 11.94
C GLU A 91 -0.49 -3.89 10.73
N ALA A 92 -1.36 -4.90 10.80
CA ALA A 92 -1.61 -5.82 9.69
C ALA A 92 -2.17 -5.10 8.47
N MET A 93 -3.14 -4.18 8.66
CA MET A 93 -3.67 -3.34 7.58
C MET A 93 -2.58 -2.49 6.93
N ALA A 94 -1.75 -1.81 7.72
CA ALA A 94 -0.67 -0.97 7.20
C ALA A 94 0.33 -1.80 6.37
N THR A 95 0.67 -3.00 6.84
CA THR A 95 1.58 -3.92 6.15
C THR A 95 0.98 -4.42 4.83
N ARG A 96 -0.30 -4.81 4.83
CA ARG A 96 -1.04 -5.19 3.62
C ARG A 96 -1.05 -4.04 2.60
N ASP A 97 -1.37 -2.83 3.03
CA ASP A 97 -1.50 -1.68 2.13
C ASP A 97 -0.15 -1.26 1.52
N ALA A 98 0.94 -1.37 2.29
CA ALA A 98 2.29 -1.18 1.77
C ALA A 98 2.63 -2.21 0.69
N GLN A 99 2.28 -3.49 0.91
CA GLN A 99 2.50 -4.57 -0.05
C GLN A 99 1.63 -4.39 -1.31
N ALA A 100 0.37 -4.02 -1.15
CA ALA A 100 -0.56 -3.73 -2.24
C ALA A 100 -0.01 -2.58 -3.13
N THR A 101 0.50 -1.52 -2.51
CA THR A 101 1.13 -0.41 -3.21
C THR A 101 2.41 -0.83 -3.95
N ALA A 102 3.23 -1.69 -3.34
CA ALA A 102 4.43 -2.21 -3.97
C ALA A 102 4.09 -3.08 -5.21
N LEU A 103 3.09 -3.95 -5.09
CA LEU A 103 2.60 -4.78 -6.19
C LEU A 103 2.06 -3.92 -7.35
N LEU A 104 1.26 -2.89 -7.06
CA LEU A 104 0.78 -1.96 -8.10
C LEU A 104 1.94 -1.34 -8.88
N ARG A 105 2.96 -0.83 -8.18
CA ARG A 105 4.15 -0.23 -8.82
C ARG A 105 4.93 -1.23 -9.66
N LEU A 106 5.01 -2.49 -9.23
CA LEU A 106 5.67 -3.56 -9.98
C LEU A 106 4.91 -3.89 -11.27
N VAL A 107 3.59 -4.06 -11.17
CA VAL A 107 2.71 -4.30 -12.33
C VAL A 107 2.78 -3.13 -13.32
N ASP A 108 2.68 -1.89 -12.85
CA ASP A 108 2.76 -0.71 -13.72
C ASP A 108 4.13 -0.58 -14.41
N ARG A 109 5.23 -0.92 -13.71
CA ARG A 109 6.56 -0.97 -14.32
C ARG A 109 6.62 -1.96 -15.47
N HIS A 110 6.06 -3.16 -15.29
CA HIS A 110 6.00 -4.19 -16.33
C HIS A 110 5.06 -3.81 -17.48
N ALA A 111 3.94 -3.13 -17.20
CA ALA A 111 3.03 -2.62 -18.22
C ALA A 111 3.63 -1.46 -19.04
N SER A 112 4.55 -0.69 -18.45
CA SER A 112 5.19 0.46 -19.09
C SER A 112 6.33 0.10 -20.04
N LEU A 113 6.83 -1.13 -19.99
CA LEU A 113 7.77 -1.66 -20.98
C LEU A 113 7.08 -1.66 -22.36
N PRO A 114 7.76 -1.23 -23.44
CA PRO A 114 7.13 -1.04 -24.73
C PRO A 114 6.73 -2.39 -25.32
N MET A 115 5.53 -2.86 -25.00
CA MET A 115 4.79 -3.80 -25.83
C MET A 115 4.43 -3.04 -27.11
N ALA A 116 5.27 -3.19 -28.14
CA ALA A 116 5.01 -2.68 -29.48
C ALA A 116 3.79 -3.44 -30.06
N GLY A 117 2.58 -2.94 -29.76
CA GLY A 117 1.36 -3.57 -30.23
C GLY A 117 0.12 -2.69 -30.03
N PRO A 118 -0.93 -2.90 -30.85
CA PRO A 118 -2.14 -2.08 -30.86
C PRO A 118 -2.93 -2.10 -29.53
N VAL A 119 -2.77 -3.15 -28.72
CA VAL A 119 -3.42 -3.29 -27.40
C VAL A 119 -2.82 -2.32 -26.36
N ALA A 120 -1.52 -2.05 -26.41
CA ALA A 120 -0.85 -1.09 -25.53
C ALA A 120 -1.32 0.36 -25.78
N ALA A 121 -1.66 0.69 -27.03
CA ALA A 121 -2.24 1.99 -27.37
C ALA A 121 -3.66 2.16 -26.79
N GLN A 122 -4.45 1.07 -26.74
CA GLN A 122 -5.78 1.07 -26.13
C GLN A 122 -5.69 1.18 -24.60
N ALA A 123 -4.76 0.46 -23.96
CA ALA A 123 -4.51 0.56 -22.52
C ALA A 123 -4.03 1.95 -22.10
N ARG A 124 -3.15 2.59 -22.90
CA ARG A 124 -2.73 3.99 -22.68
C ARG A 124 -3.90 4.97 -22.83
N ARG A 125 -4.79 4.78 -23.81
CA ARG A 125 -6.00 5.61 -23.96
C ARG A 125 -6.97 5.43 -22.80
N ALA A 126 -7.14 4.22 -22.29
CA ALA A 126 -7.96 3.96 -21.11
C ALA A 126 -7.33 4.55 -19.84
N ALA A 127 -6.01 4.44 -19.65
CA ALA A 127 -5.31 5.02 -18.51
C ALA A 127 -5.35 6.56 -18.52
N VAL A 128 -5.23 7.20 -19.69
CA VAL A 128 -5.41 8.66 -19.83
C VAL A 128 -6.85 9.08 -19.55
N ALA A 129 -7.85 8.25 -19.90
CA ALA A 129 -9.25 8.50 -19.55
C ALA A 129 -9.56 8.32 -18.05
N ILE A 130 -8.85 7.42 -17.36
CA ILE A 130 -9.00 7.18 -15.90
C ILE A 130 -8.14 8.17 -15.08
N SER A 131 -7.18 8.86 -15.70
CA SER A 131 -6.39 9.92 -15.07
C SER A 131 -7.22 11.16 -14.68
N HIS A 132 -8.52 11.16 -14.99
CA HIS A 132 -9.50 12.04 -14.34
C HIS A 132 -10.10 11.33 -13.11
N SER A 133 -9.29 11.29 -12.04
CA SER A 133 -9.70 11.28 -10.63
C SER A 133 -10.60 10.14 -10.14
N PRO A 134 -10.08 9.35 -9.18
CA PRO A 134 -10.68 9.42 -7.86
C PRO A 134 -9.67 10.02 -6.89
N ASN A 135 -9.96 11.26 -6.51
CA ASN A 135 -9.32 11.98 -5.43
C ASN A 135 -9.57 11.20 -4.12
N TYR A 136 -8.68 10.29 -3.75
CA TYR A 136 -8.60 9.78 -2.39
C TYR A 136 -7.89 10.85 -1.56
N PRO A 137 -8.58 11.54 -0.62
CA PRO A 137 -7.88 12.43 0.30
C PRO A 137 -7.01 11.55 1.21
N LEU A 138 -5.71 11.49 0.92
CA LEU A 138 -4.70 11.16 1.91
C LEU A 138 -4.82 12.22 3.00
N ALA A 139 -5.42 11.86 4.14
CA ALA A 139 -5.41 12.69 5.34
C ALA A 139 -3.97 12.79 5.84
N THR A 140 -3.22 13.77 5.34
CA THR A 140 -1.95 14.18 5.91
C THR A 140 -2.23 14.89 7.22
N VAL A 141 -1.98 14.22 8.35
CA VAL A 141 -1.94 14.86 9.66
C VAL A 141 -0.70 15.76 9.69
N PRO A 142 -0.82 17.09 9.85
CA PRO A 142 0.35 17.95 9.96
C PRO A 142 0.99 17.79 11.34
N VAL A 143 2.20 17.24 11.38
CA VAL A 143 3.10 17.34 12.53
C VAL A 143 3.57 18.80 12.64
N PRO A 144 3.41 19.49 13.78
CA PRO A 144 3.90 20.86 13.93
C PRO A 144 5.44 20.85 13.94
N ALA A 145 6.02 21.53 12.95
CA ALA A 145 7.46 21.76 12.86
C ALA A 145 7.92 22.69 13.98
N ALA A 146 8.78 22.20 14.88
CA ALA A 146 9.52 23.03 15.80
C ALA A 146 10.43 23.98 15.01
N SER A 147 10.21 25.29 15.17
CA SER A 147 11.05 26.34 14.57
C SER A 147 12.38 26.41 15.30
N THR A 148 13.45 25.95 14.67
CA THR A 148 14.82 26.21 15.12
C THR A 148 15.48 27.18 14.14
N THR A 149 15.44 28.48 14.46
CA THR A 149 16.18 29.51 13.72
C THR A 149 17.64 29.55 14.19
N PRO A 150 18.64 29.56 13.28
CA PRO A 150 20.05 29.79 13.64
C PRO A 150 20.33 31.28 13.91
N PRO A 151 21.25 31.64 14.83
CA PRO A 151 21.59 33.04 15.07
C PRO A 151 22.55 33.58 13.99
N THR A 152 22.12 34.62 13.27
CA THR A 152 22.97 35.43 12.41
C THR A 152 23.76 36.43 13.25
N VAL A 153 25.09 36.26 13.32
CA VAL A 153 26.02 37.23 13.89
C VAL A 153 26.06 38.46 12.97
N THR A 154 25.56 39.60 13.47
CA THR A 154 25.69 40.87 12.74
C THR A 154 26.78 41.70 13.41
N ARG A 155 27.87 41.90 12.66
CA ARG A 155 29.04 42.70 12.99
C ARG A 155 28.69 44.19 12.87
N THR A 156 28.70 44.91 14.00
CA THR A 156 28.47 46.35 14.05
C THR A 156 29.76 47.10 13.71
N GLU A 157 29.80 47.73 12.53
CA GLU A 157 30.76 48.80 12.23
C GLU A 157 30.15 50.16 12.56
N ALA A 158 30.96 51.00 13.21
CA ALA A 158 30.65 52.37 13.61
C ALA A 158 30.64 53.33 12.41
N PRO A 159 30.04 54.52 12.57
CA PRO A 159 30.78 55.71 12.16
C PRO A 159 30.70 56.90 13.12
N THR A 160 31.67 57.78 12.90
CA THR A 160 32.18 58.88 13.71
C THR A 160 31.45 60.21 13.43
N ARG A 161 31.23 60.99 14.51
CA ARG A 161 31.28 62.47 14.66
C ARG A 161 30.13 63.44 14.29
N ARG A 162 30.02 64.40 15.23
CA ARG A 162 29.61 65.84 15.20
C ARG A 162 28.10 66.10 15.20
N ARG A 163 27.57 67.02 16.02
CA ARG A 163 28.11 68.29 16.55
C ARG A 163 28.03 68.41 18.07
#